data_AF-A0ABD0QWD9-F1
#
_entry.id   AF-A0ABD0QWD9-F1
#
_cell.length_a   1.000
_cell.length_b   1.000
_cell.length_c   1.000
_cell.angle_alpha   90.00
_cell.angle_beta   90.00
_cell.angle_gamma   90.00
#
_symmetry.space_group_name_H-M   'P 1'
#
loop_
_entity.id
_entity.type
_entity.pdbx_description
1 polymer ?
#
loop_
_entity_poly.entity_id
_entity_poly.type
_entity_poly.pdbx_seq_one_letter_code
_entity_poly.pdbx_strand_id
1 'polypeptide(L)'
;ADVDQIPELVELAQLVRYRARVAISKVKEFQHSFDSYRYLWTGDRVEFMRQFLLYGHALSAEEVELYADYELPKNPPKLQNFREQ
;
A
#
# COMPACT_ATOMS: atom_id res chain seq x y z
N ALA A 1 21.82 39.84 4.18
CA ALA A 1 22.55 39.28 3.04
C ALA A 1 21.68 38.21 2.42
N ASP A 2 21.54 38.21 1.11
CA ASP A 2 20.78 37.18 0.39
C ASP A 2 21.55 35.84 0.46
N VAL A 3 20.84 34.73 0.63
CA VAL A 3 21.46 33.40 0.77
C VAL A 3 22.29 33.04 -0.47
N ASP A 4 21.87 33.55 -1.63
CA ASP A 4 22.52 33.32 -2.91
C ASP A 4 23.85 34.08 -3.08
N GLN A 5 24.19 34.98 -2.15
CA GLN A 5 25.41 35.79 -2.20
C GLN A 5 26.54 35.24 -1.32
N ILE A 6 26.28 34.24 -0.49
CA ILE A 6 27.28 33.61 0.39
C ILE A 6 27.54 32.19 -0.12
N PRO A 7 28.69 31.91 -0.75
CA PRO A 7 28.98 30.63 -1.39
C PRO A 7 28.78 29.42 -0.46
N GLU A 8 29.18 29.54 0.81
CA GLU A 8 29.04 28.47 1.80
C GLU A 8 27.56 28.14 2.08
N LEU A 9 26.69 29.16 2.09
CA LEU A 9 25.25 28.97 2.29
C LEU A 9 24.60 28.35 1.04
N VAL A 10 25.07 28.71 -0.15
CA VAL A 10 24.63 28.10 -1.41
C VAL A 10 24.97 26.61 -1.45
N GLU A 11 26.19 26.24 -1.08
CA GLU A 11 26.65 24.85 -1.01
C GLU A 11 25.82 24.04 0.01
N LEU A 12 25.60 24.59 1.20
CA LEU A 12 24.75 23.95 2.22
C LEU A 12 23.31 23.77 1.72
N ALA A 13 22.74 24.78 1.07
CA ALA A 13 21.39 24.69 0.50
C ALA A 13 21.29 23.63 -0.61
N GLN A 14 22.32 23.52 -1.47
CA GLN A 14 22.41 22.47 -2.48
C GLN A 14 22.52 21.08 -1.85
N LEU A 15 23.34 20.92 -0.81
CA LEU A 15 23.49 19.67 -0.08
C LEU A 15 22.16 19.22 0.56
N VAL A 16 21.42 20.13 1.19
CA VAL A 16 20.10 19.83 1.76
C VAL A 16 19.12 19.39 0.68
N ARG A 17 19.05 20.11 -0.44
CA ARG A 17 18.18 19.74 -1.58
C ARG A 17 18.56 18.37 -2.15
N TYR A 18 19.85 18.08 -2.28
CA TYR A 18 20.33 16.79 -2.74
C TYR A 18 19.89 15.66 -1.79
N ARG A 19 20.11 15.82 -0.49
CA ARG A 19 19.70 14.84 0.52
C ARG A 19 18.18 14.61 0.52
N ALA A 20 17.39 15.68 0.39
CA ALA A 20 15.94 15.59 0.28
C ALA A 20 15.51 14.76 -0.95
N ARG A 21 16.13 15.00 -2.12
CA ARG A 21 15.86 14.21 -3.33
C ARG A 21 16.21 12.74 -3.17
N VAL A 22 17.36 12.44 -2.55
CA VAL A 22 17.77 11.06 -2.26
C VAL A 22 16.78 10.38 -1.32
N ALA A 23 16.33 11.06 -0.26
CA ALA A 23 15.32 10.52 0.65
C ALA A 23 14.00 10.24 -0.06
N ILE A 24 13.54 11.16 -0.92
CA ILE A 24 12.34 10.97 -1.74
C ILE A 24 12.49 9.75 -2.67
N SER A 25 13.65 9.56 -3.31
CA SER A 25 13.90 8.37 -4.16
C SER A 25 13.76 7.08 -3.36
N LYS A 26 14.42 7.01 -2.21
CA LYS A 26 14.36 5.84 -1.33
C LYS A 26 12.94 5.54 -0.84
N VAL A 27 12.17 6.57 -0.50
CA VAL A 27 10.75 6.40 -0.12
C VAL A 27 9.94 5.83 -1.28
N LYS A 28 10.14 6.32 -2.51
CA LYS A 28 9.45 5.79 -3.69
C LYS A 28 9.83 4.34 -3.99
N GLU A 29 11.12 4.00 -3.91
CA GLU A 29 11.61 2.63 -4.07
C GLU A 29 11.00 1.70 -3.01
N PHE A 30 10.95 2.14 -1.76
CA PHE A 30 10.29 1.39 -0.69
C PHE A 30 8.79 1.24 -0.92
N GLN A 31 8.09 2.29 -1.36
CA GLN A 31 6.67 2.20 -1.74
C GLN A 31 6.45 1.19 -2.86
N HIS A 32 7.32 1.16 -3.87
CA HIS A 32 7.23 0.23 -4.99
C HIS A 32 7.38 -1.24 -4.55
N SER A 33 8.09 -1.52 -3.44
CA SER A 33 8.14 -2.89 -2.89
C SER A 33 6.78 -3.42 -2.41
N PHE A 34 5.77 -2.56 -2.29
CA PHE A 34 4.39 -2.95 -1.96
C PHE A 34 3.48 -3.09 -3.18
N ASP A 35 3.98 -2.91 -4.41
CA ASP A 35 3.13 -2.95 -5.61
C ASP A 35 2.42 -4.29 -5.80
N SER A 36 3.02 -5.40 -5.36
CA SER A 36 2.36 -6.71 -5.36
C SER A 36 1.09 -6.73 -4.50
N TYR A 37 1.00 -5.88 -3.48
CA TYR A 37 -0.14 -5.78 -2.58
C TYR A 37 -1.11 -4.64 -2.95
N ARG A 38 -0.91 -4.00 -4.11
CA ARG A 38 -1.69 -2.82 -4.51
C ARG A 38 -3.20 -3.10 -4.54
N TYR A 39 -3.60 -4.32 -4.89
CA TYR A 39 -5.01 -4.73 -4.94
C TYR A 39 -5.73 -4.64 -3.59
N LEU A 40 -5.00 -4.77 -2.48
CA LEU A 40 -5.54 -4.58 -1.12
C LEU A 40 -6.04 -3.15 -0.87
N TRP A 41 -5.58 -2.19 -1.69
CA TRP A 41 -5.82 -0.75 -1.48
C TRP A 41 -6.64 -0.10 -2.61
N THR A 42 -6.97 -0.83 -3.67
CA THR A 42 -7.72 -0.30 -4.83
C THR A 42 -9.24 -0.34 -4.67
N GLY A 43 -9.76 -1.14 -3.73
CA GLY A 43 -11.20 -1.28 -3.44
C GLY A 43 -11.60 -0.80 -2.04
N ASP A 44 -12.82 -1.14 -1.62
CA ASP A 44 -13.26 -0.93 -0.23
C ASP A 44 -12.48 -1.87 0.70
N ARG A 45 -11.50 -1.30 1.41
CA ARG A 45 -10.63 -2.03 2.35
C ARG A 45 -11.41 -2.69 3.48
N VAL A 46 -12.53 -2.09 3.90
CA VAL A 46 -13.35 -2.64 4.97
C VAL A 46 -14.07 -3.88 4.48
N GLU A 47 -14.63 -3.83 3.27
CA GLU A 47 -15.32 -4.98 2.69
C GLU A 47 -14.35 -6.10 2.32
N PHE A 48 -13.18 -5.77 1.74
CA PHE A 48 -12.13 -6.76 1.48
C PHE A 48 -11.74 -7.50 2.78
N MET A 49 -11.45 -6.74 3.84
CA MET A 49 -11.06 -7.34 5.13
C MET A 49 -12.20 -8.14 5.75
N ARG A 50 -13.45 -7.70 5.62
CA ARG A 50 -14.62 -8.44 6.09
C ARG A 50 -14.73 -9.79 5.36
N GLN A 51 -14.65 -9.79 4.04
CA GLN A 51 -14.73 -11.00 3.22
C GLN A 51 -13.57 -11.95 3.54
N PHE A 52 -12.34 -11.43 3.55
CA PHE A 52 -11.17 -12.22 3.85
C PHE A 52 -11.24 -12.86 5.24
N LEU A 53 -11.65 -12.13 6.27
CA LEU A 53 -11.75 -12.67 7.64
C LEU A 53 -12.88 -13.68 7.81
N LEU A 54 -13.93 -13.64 6.98
CA LEU A 54 -15.06 -14.57 7.03
C LEU A 54 -14.83 -15.82 6.17
N TYR A 55 -14.23 -15.67 4.99
CA TYR A 55 -14.21 -16.69 3.94
C TYR A 55 -12.80 -17.17 3.56
N GLY A 56 -11.76 -16.46 4.01
CA GLY A 56 -10.37 -16.87 3.82
C GLY A 56 -9.73 -16.37 2.52
N HIS A 57 -10.49 -15.65 1.69
CA HIS A 57 -10.11 -15.00 0.44
C HIS A 57 -11.05 -13.83 0.12
N ALA A 58 -10.68 -12.99 -0.84
CA ALA A 58 -11.62 -12.02 -1.43
C ALA A 58 -12.60 -12.75 -2.37
N LEU A 59 -13.89 -12.43 -2.27
CA LEU A 59 -14.92 -13.13 -3.05
C LEU A 59 -14.80 -12.78 -4.53
N SER A 60 -14.95 -13.79 -5.41
CA SER A 60 -15.10 -13.57 -6.85
C SER A 60 -16.45 -12.91 -7.17
N ALA A 61 -16.62 -12.43 -8.41
CA ALA A 61 -17.90 -11.85 -8.82
C ALA A 61 -19.06 -12.86 -8.69
N GLU A 62 -18.80 -14.11 -9.06
CA GLU A 62 -19.77 -15.21 -8.94
C GLU A 62 -20.11 -15.54 -7.48
N GLU A 63 -19.11 -15.50 -6.59
CA GLU A 63 -19.33 -15.69 -5.14
C GLU A 63 -20.09 -14.54 -4.51
N VAL A 64 -19.89 -13.29 -4.99
CA VAL A 64 -20.65 -12.12 -4.54
C VAL A 64 -22.12 -12.22 -4.94
N GLU A 65 -22.39 -12.68 -6.17
CA GLU A 65 -23.77 -12.93 -6.62
C GLU A 65 -24.44 -14.02 -5.79
N LEU A 66 -23.74 -15.14 -5.56
CA LEU A 66 -24.25 -16.22 -4.71
C LEU A 66 -24.47 -15.77 -3.26
N TYR A 67 -23.58 -14.93 -2.72
CA TYR A 67 -23.69 -14.32 -1.39
C TYR A 67 -24.91 -13.42 -1.25
N ALA A 68 -25.26 -12.68 -2.32
CA ALA A 68 -26.43 -11.80 -2.32
C ALA A 68 -27.74 -12.60 -2.17
N ASP A 69 -27.77 -13.82 -2.70
CA ASP A 69 -28.92 -14.71 -2.63
C ASP A 69 -28.90 -15.64 -1.41
N TYR A 70 -27.72 -16.04 -0.92
CA TYR A 70 -27.53 -17.00 0.19
C TYR A 70 -26.23 -16.78 0.98
N GLU A 71 -26.23 -17.01 2.30
CA GLU A 71 -24.97 -16.95 3.07
C GLU A 71 -23.98 -18.05 2.66
N LEU A 72 -22.79 -17.65 2.21
CA LEU A 72 -21.69 -18.57 1.94
C LEU A 72 -21.17 -19.23 3.24
N PRO A 73 -20.69 -20.48 3.17
CA PRO A 73 -20.07 -21.14 4.31
C PRO A 73 -18.81 -20.37 4.74
N LYS A 74 -18.75 -20.03 6.03
CA LYS A 74 -17.61 -19.32 6.61
C LYS A 74 -16.41 -20.24 6.72
N ASN A 75 -15.24 -19.76 6.30
CA ASN A 75 -13.97 -20.45 6.40
C ASN A 75 -12.85 -19.44 6.73
N PRO A 76 -12.73 -19.02 8.00
CA PRO A 76 -11.78 -17.99 8.37
C PRO A 76 -10.33 -18.32 7.96
N PRO A 77 -9.52 -17.30 7.62
CA PRO A 77 -8.20 -17.50 7.04
C PRO A 77 -7.24 -18.13 8.06
N LYS A 78 -6.42 -19.06 7.58
CA LYS A 78 -5.25 -19.54 8.33
C LYS A 78 -4.08 -18.59 8.12
N LEU A 79 -3.05 -18.70 8.98
CA LEU A 79 -1.86 -17.86 8.89
C LEU A 79 -1.18 -17.89 7.51
N GLN A 80 -1.26 -19.02 6.81
CA GLN A 80 -0.73 -19.15 5.46
C GLN A 80 -1.49 -18.28 4.45
N ASN A 81 -2.82 -18.19 4.56
CA ASN A 81 -3.65 -17.39 3.66
C ASN A 81 -3.25 -15.92 3.69
N PHE A 82 -2.83 -15.38 4.84
CA PHE A 82 -2.35 -13.99 4.95
C PHE A 82 -1.07 -13.71 4.14
N ARG A 83 -0.30 -14.75 3.78
CA ARG A 83 0.88 -14.61 2.92
C ARG A 83 0.55 -14.71 1.44
N GLU A 84 -0.61 -15.31 1.12
CA GLU A 84 -1.12 -15.52 -0.23
C GLU A 84 -2.12 -14.42 -0.63
N GLN A 85 -2.57 -13.61 0.34
CA GLN A 85 -3.29 -12.34 0.14
C GLN A 85 -2.36 -11.15 0.06
#